data_AF-A0A947AG50-F1
#
_entry.id   AF-A0A947AG50-F1
#
_cell.length_a   1.000
_cell.length_b   1.000
_cell.length_c   1.000
_cell.angle_alpha   90.00
_cell.angle_beta   90.00
_cell.angle_gamma   90.00
#
_symmetry.space_group_name_H-M   'P 1'
#
loop_
_entity.id
_entity.type
_entity.pdbx_description
1 polymer ?
#
loop_
_entity_poly.entity_id
_entity_poly.type
_entity_poly.pdbx_seq_one_letter_code
_entity_poly.pdbx_strand_id
1 'polypeptide(L)'
;MAATAWPTSNWPVGVPQEVTGFEKPLYSVLDDTARDYPQQTYTLFSDATRTFAQVKDTADRVANFLVSKGIQKGDRVAIFLPNLPHYPAIFFGILKAGAVCVTCNPLYT
;
A
#
# COMPACT_ATOMS: atom_id res chain seq x y z
N MET A 1 15.19 15.43 4.89
CA MET A 1 16.17 15.31 3.79
C MET A 1 15.56 14.33 2.80
N ALA A 2 15.04 14.81 1.67
CA ALA A 2 14.56 13.92 0.61
C ALA A 2 15.76 13.07 0.15
N ALA A 3 15.61 11.75 0.21
CA ALA A 3 16.65 10.86 -0.29
C ALA A 3 16.85 11.15 -1.78
N THR A 4 18.09 11.44 -2.17
CA THR A 4 18.50 11.69 -3.55
C THR A 4 17.96 10.58 -4.44
N ALA A 5 17.24 10.95 -5.51
CA ALA A 5 16.74 10.02 -6.52
C ALA A 5 17.82 9.01 -6.90
N TRP A 6 17.47 7.72 -6.98
CA TRP A 6 18.37 6.57 -7.16
C TRP A 6 19.28 6.74 -8.39
N PRO A 7 20.49 7.36 -8.26
CA PRO A 7 21.21 7.88 -9.40
C PRO A 7 22.18 6.80 -9.85
N THR A 8 21.68 5.85 -10.64
CA THR A 8 22.53 4.81 -11.22
C THR A 8 22.95 5.21 -12.62
N SER A 9 24.16 4.79 -13.00
CA SER A 9 24.64 4.89 -14.38
C SER A 9 23.78 4.12 -15.39
N ASN A 10 22.87 3.27 -14.91
CA ASN A 10 21.97 2.45 -15.72
C ASN A 10 20.63 3.14 -16.01
N TRP A 11 20.42 4.37 -15.51
CA TRP A 11 19.18 5.10 -15.78
C TRP A 11 19.06 5.41 -17.29
N PRO A 12 17.94 5.08 -17.96
CA PRO A 12 17.85 5.27 -19.40
C PRO A 12 17.94 6.74 -19.80
N VAL A 13 18.65 7.00 -20.90
CA VAL A 13 18.74 8.34 -21.49
C VAL A 13 17.34 8.81 -21.91
N GLY A 14 16.97 10.03 -21.52
CA GLY A 14 15.69 10.64 -21.85
C GLY A 14 14.53 10.28 -20.91
N VAL A 15 14.74 9.43 -19.90
CA VAL A 15 13.72 9.14 -18.88
C VAL A 15 13.89 10.10 -17.68
N PRO A 16 12.86 10.88 -17.32
CA PRO A 16 12.93 11.76 -16.15
C PRO A 16 13.27 11.01 -14.87
N GLN A 17 14.17 11.57 -14.05
CA GLN A 17 14.52 11.01 -12.74
C GLN A 17 13.52 11.39 -11.64
N GLU A 18 12.72 12.42 -11.89
CA GLU A 18 11.65 12.87 -11.00
C GLU A 18 10.35 12.93 -11.79
N VAL A 19 9.29 12.38 -11.19
CA VAL A 19 7.92 12.52 -11.69
C VAL A 19 7.27 13.65 -10.90
N THR A 20 6.97 14.75 -11.56
CA THR A 20 6.34 15.93 -10.96
C THR A 20 4.82 15.92 -11.16
N GLY A 21 4.09 16.71 -10.38
CA GLY A 21 2.63 16.87 -10.52
C GLY A 21 1.77 15.80 -9.84
N PHE A 22 2.38 14.88 -9.07
CA PHE A 22 1.65 13.91 -8.25
C PHE A 22 1.88 14.19 -6.76
N GLU A 23 0.97 14.96 -6.16
CA GLU A 23 1.07 15.42 -4.76
C GLU A 23 0.11 14.66 -3.83
N LYS A 24 -0.09 13.36 -4.07
CA LYS A 24 -0.94 12.52 -3.22
C LYS A 24 -0.17 11.30 -2.70
N PRO A 25 -0.39 10.88 -1.44
CA PRO A 25 0.15 9.63 -0.96
C PRO A 25 -0.54 8.46 -1.67
N LEU A 26 0.21 7.40 -1.99
CA LEU A 26 -0.31 6.26 -2.75
C LEU A 26 -1.58 5.64 -2.14
N TYR A 27 -1.70 5.63 -0.81
CA TYR A 27 -2.88 5.07 -0.15
C TYR A 27 -4.19 5.81 -0.47
N SER A 28 -4.12 7.08 -0.90
CA SER A 28 -5.31 7.86 -1.22
C SER A 28 -6.04 7.30 -2.43
N VAL A 29 -5.37 6.52 -3.29
CA VAL A 29 -6.01 5.84 -4.43
C VAL A 29 -7.11 4.89 -3.94
N LEU A 30 -6.89 4.17 -2.84
CA LEU A 30 -7.93 3.31 -2.25
C LEU A 30 -9.06 4.14 -1.66
N ASP A 31 -8.74 5.24 -0.98
CA ASP A 31 -9.75 6.12 -0.35
C ASP A 31 -10.64 6.82 -1.37
N ASP A 32 -10.04 7.40 -2.40
CA ASP A 32 -10.74 8.08 -3.48
C ASP A 32 -11.63 7.07 -4.23
N THR A 33 -11.12 5.88 -4.55
CA THR A 33 -11.90 4.85 -5.26
C THR A 33 -13.03 4.27 -4.39
N ALA A 34 -12.79 4.06 -3.09
CA ALA A 34 -13.83 3.58 -2.17
C ALA A 34 -14.92 4.63 -1.90
N ARG A 35 -14.58 5.93 -1.99
CA ARG A 35 -15.57 7.02 -1.96
C ARG A 35 -16.43 7.01 -3.21
N ASP A 36 -15.80 6.92 -4.39
CA ASP A 36 -16.49 7.10 -5.67
C ASP A 36 -17.24 5.83 -6.12
N TYR A 37 -16.74 4.64 -5.75
CA TYR A 37 -17.28 3.33 -6.18
C TYR A 37 -17.38 2.30 -5.02
N PRO A 38 -18.06 2.62 -3.90
CA PRO A 38 -18.00 1.83 -2.66
C PRO A 38 -18.45 0.37 -2.80
N GLN A 39 -19.43 0.11 -3.66
CA GLN A 39 -20.05 -1.21 -3.84
C GLN A 39 -19.43 -2.03 -4.97
N GLN A 40 -18.47 -1.47 -5.73
CA GLN A 40 -17.78 -2.24 -6.75
C GLN A 40 -16.85 -3.26 -6.11
N THR A 41 -16.72 -4.42 -6.76
CA THR A 41 -15.85 -5.50 -6.31
C THR A 41 -14.38 -5.09 -6.45
N TYR A 42 -13.63 -5.26 -5.36
CA TYR A 42 -12.18 -5.05 -5.31
C TYR A 42 -11.43 -6.37 -5.45
N THR A 43 -11.77 -7.37 -4.62
CA THR A 43 -11.18 -8.72 -4.69
C THR A 43 -12.23 -9.77 -4.98
N LEU A 44 -11.83 -10.72 -5.82
CA LEU A 44 -12.49 -12.00 -6.06
C LEU A 44 -11.49 -13.09 -5.64
N PHE A 45 -11.86 -13.92 -4.68
CA PHE A 45 -11.02 -15.02 -4.26
C PHE A 45 -11.88 -16.20 -3.83
N SER A 46 -11.82 -17.28 -4.63
CA SER A 46 -12.80 -18.36 -4.56
C SER A 46 -14.23 -17.79 -4.66
N ASP A 47 -15.18 -18.31 -3.89
CA ASP A 47 -16.58 -17.84 -3.88
C ASP A 47 -16.80 -16.59 -3.00
N ALA A 48 -15.72 -15.97 -2.50
CA ALA A 48 -15.79 -14.79 -1.66
C ALA A 48 -15.43 -13.52 -2.44
N THR A 49 -16.25 -12.48 -2.24
CA THR A 49 -16.06 -11.17 -2.85
C THR A 49 -15.93 -10.10 -1.77
N ARG A 50 -15.09 -9.08 -2.02
CA ARG A 50 -15.02 -7.88 -1.18
C ARG A 50 -15.14 -6.64 -2.02
N THR A 51 -15.89 -5.66 -1.53
CA THR A 51 -16.03 -4.35 -2.21
C THR A 51 -14.90 -3.38 -1.85
N PHE A 52 -14.74 -2.31 -2.64
CA PHE A 52 -13.79 -1.23 -2.32
C PHE A 52 -14.02 -0.68 -0.90
N ALA A 53 -15.27 -0.44 -0.49
CA ALA A 53 -15.59 0.06 0.85
C ALA A 53 -15.12 -0.90 1.96
N GLN A 54 -15.32 -2.21 1.78
CA GLN A 54 -14.91 -3.21 2.77
C GLN A 54 -13.39 -3.35 2.87
N VAL A 55 -12.69 -3.28 1.74
CA VAL A 55 -11.21 -3.33 1.72
C VAL A 55 -10.64 -2.07 2.38
N LYS A 56 -11.21 -0.89 2.11
CA LYS A 56 -10.83 0.37 2.75
C LYS A 56 -11.07 0.36 4.25
N ASP A 57 -12.23 -0.12 4.71
CA ASP A 57 -12.52 -0.29 6.14
C ASP A 57 -11.47 -1.19 6.81
N THR A 58 -11.14 -2.32 6.19
CA THR A 58 -10.12 -3.23 6.71
C THR A 58 -8.75 -2.56 6.75
N ALA A 59 -8.38 -1.79 5.72
CA ALA A 59 -7.12 -1.06 5.68
C ALA A 59 -7.02 0.00 6.79
N ASP A 60 -8.09 0.75 7.05
CA ASP A 60 -8.13 1.72 8.15
C ASP A 60 -7.99 1.03 9.51
N ARG A 61 -8.64 -0.12 9.70
CA ARG A 61 -8.50 -0.92 10.93
C ARG A 61 -7.08 -1.44 11.12
N VAL A 62 -6.41 -1.87 10.06
CA VAL A 62 -4.99 -2.27 10.10
C VAL A 62 -4.12 -1.07 10.48
N ALA A 63 -4.33 0.10 9.87
CA ALA A 63 -3.57 1.31 10.17
C ALA A 63 -3.69 1.69 11.65
N ASN A 64 -4.92 1.75 12.17
CA ASN A 64 -5.19 2.04 13.57
C ASN A 64 -4.57 1.00 14.51
N PHE A 65 -4.63 -0.29 14.14
CA PHE A 65 -3.97 -1.35 14.90
C PHE A 65 -2.45 -1.13 14.96
N LEU A 66 -1.80 -0.87 13.84
CA LEU A 66 -0.35 -0.63 13.81
C LEU A 66 0.05 0.59 14.66
N VAL A 67 -0.67 1.70 14.52
CA VAL A 67 -0.46 2.90 15.35
C VAL A 67 -0.65 2.57 16.83
N SER A 68 -1.67 1.78 17.20
CA SER A 68 -1.89 1.34 18.59
C SER A 68 -0.76 0.44 19.14
N LYS A 69 0.03 -0.19 18.25
CA LYS A 69 1.22 -0.96 18.59
C LYS A 69 2.51 -0.12 18.63
N GLY A 70 2.38 1.19 18.46
CA GLY A 70 3.50 2.12 18.52
C GLY A 70 4.26 2.28 17.21
N ILE A 71 3.74 1.76 16.08
CA ILE A 71 4.33 2.02 14.77
C ILE A 71 4.21 3.50 14.42
N GLN A 72 5.32 4.09 14.01
CA GLN A 72 5.44 5.50 13.67
C GLN A 72 5.72 5.70 12.18
N LYS A 73 5.55 6.94 11.73
CA LYS A 73 5.88 7.32 10.35
C LYS A 73 7.34 7.00 10.04
N GLY A 74 7.58 6.28 8.95
CA GLY A 74 8.91 5.87 8.51
C GLY A 74 9.38 4.52 9.05
N ASP A 75 8.69 3.94 10.04
CA ASP A 75 8.96 2.56 10.48
C ASP A 75 8.71 1.58 9.34
N ARG A 76 9.43 0.46 9.35
CA ARG A 76 9.32 -0.58 8.33
C ARG A 76 8.48 -1.73 8.85
N VAL A 77 7.46 -2.11 8.09
CA VAL A 77 6.57 -3.23 8.43
C VAL A 77 6.64 -4.26 7.32
N ALA A 78 7.07 -5.48 7.68
CA ALA A 78 7.14 -6.59 6.74
C ALA A 78 5.77 -7.27 6.57
N ILE A 79 5.40 -7.53 5.32
CA ILE A 79 4.31 -8.45 4.97
C ILE A 79 4.95 -9.77 4.53
N PHE A 80 4.71 -10.83 5.30
CA PHE A 80 5.10 -12.20 4.97
C PHE A 80 3.84 -13.03 4.73
N LEU A 81 3.33 -13.02 3.49
CA LEU A 81 2.03 -13.56 3.13
C LEU A 81 2.05 -14.08 1.68
N PRO A 82 1.39 -15.22 1.37
CA PRO A 82 1.18 -15.64 -0.02
C PRO A 82 0.19 -14.70 -0.74
N ASN A 83 -0.05 -14.93 -2.03
CA ASN A 83 -1.00 -14.17 -2.83
C ASN A 83 -2.46 -14.40 -2.38
N LEU A 84 -2.89 -13.64 -1.38
CA LEU A 84 -4.21 -13.72 -0.76
C LEU A 84 -4.94 -12.38 -0.84
N PRO A 85 -6.29 -12.38 -0.83
CA PRO A 85 -7.11 -11.17 -0.93
C PRO A 85 -6.96 -10.20 0.27
N HIS A 86 -6.28 -10.62 1.34
CA HIS A 86 -5.96 -9.80 2.50
C HIS A 86 -4.81 -8.83 2.24
N TYR A 87 -3.92 -9.17 1.30
CA TYR A 87 -2.70 -8.40 1.01
C TYR A 87 -3.00 -6.92 0.74
N PRO A 88 -3.97 -6.53 -0.10
CA PRO A 88 -4.23 -5.13 -0.40
C PRO A 88 -4.62 -4.32 0.84
N ALA A 89 -5.50 -4.85 1.69
CA ALA A 89 -5.92 -4.16 2.92
C ALA A 89 -4.73 -3.98 3.88
N ILE A 90 -3.85 -4.98 4.02
CA ILE A 90 -2.66 -4.90 4.86
C ILE A 90 -1.67 -3.88 4.30
N PHE A 91 -1.39 -3.94 2.99
CA PHE A 91 -0.52 -3.00 2.29
C PHE A 91 -0.97 -1.55 2.48
N PHE A 92 -2.23 -1.25 2.17
CA PHE A 92 -2.77 0.09 2.33
C PHE A 92 -2.86 0.51 3.80
N GLY A 93 -3.12 -0.41 4.73
CA GLY A 93 -3.09 -0.12 6.16
C GLY A 93 -1.71 0.29 6.66
N ILE A 94 -0.63 -0.37 6.21
CA ILE A 94 0.75 0.02 6.52
C ILE A 94 1.05 1.42 5.98
N LEU A 95 0.69 1.68 4.72
CA LEU A 95 0.91 3.00 4.12
C LEU A 95 0.12 4.12 4.83
N LYS A 96 -1.13 3.85 5.22
CA LYS A 96 -1.99 4.77 5.98
C LYS A 96 -1.42 5.08 7.37
N ALA A 97 -0.76 4.10 8.01
CA ALA A 97 -0.02 4.34 9.25
C ALA A 97 1.24 5.21 9.05
N GLY A 98 1.58 5.57 7.81
CA GLY A 98 2.79 6.32 7.47
C GLY A 98 4.07 5.47 7.47
N ALA A 99 3.93 4.14 7.60
CA ALA A 99 5.03 3.19 7.60
C ALA A 99 5.42 2.78 6.18
N VAL A 100 6.63 2.24 6.05
CA VAL A 100 7.18 1.68 4.82
C VAL A 100 6.84 0.20 4.75
N CYS A 101 6.09 -0.20 3.72
CA CYS A 101 5.80 -1.61 3.48
C CYS A 101 7.02 -2.33 2.91
N VAL A 102 7.40 -3.45 3.53
CA VAL A 102 8.43 -4.37 3.05
C VAL A 102 7.77 -5.69 2.66
N THR A 103 7.79 -6.03 1.38
CA THR A 103 7.11 -7.23 0.88
C THR A 103 8.06 -8.40 0.88
N CYS A 104 7.74 -9.46 1.62
CA CYS A 104 8.56 -10.66 1.72
C CYS A 104 7.79 -11.84 1.13
N ASN A 105 8.33 -12.43 0.06
CA ASN A 105 7.72 -13.60 -0.55
C ASN A 105 7.95 -14.83 0.35
N PRO A 106 6.89 -15.49 0.85
CA PRO A 106 7.05 -16.63 1.75
C PRO A 106 7.59 -17.90 1.07
N LEU A 107 7.70 -17.91 -0.25
CA LEU A 107 8.30 -19.01 -1.00
C LEU A 107 9.82 -18.88 -1.18
N TYR A 108 10.41 -17.74 -0.77
CA TYR A 108 11.86 -17.59 -0.83
C TYR A 108 12.50 -18.36 0.32
N THR A 109 13.47 -19.22 -0.02
CA THR A 109 14.33 -19.98 0.89
C THR A 109 15.65 -19.28 1.12
#